data_AF-W4VCI9-F1
#
_entry.id   AF-W4VCI9-F1
#
_cell.length_a   1.000
_cell.length_b   1.000
_cell.length_c   1.000
_cell.angle_alpha   90.00
_cell.angle_beta   90.00
_cell.angle_gamma   90.00
#
_symmetry.space_group_name_H-M   'P 1'
#
loop_
_entity.id
_entity.type
_entity.pdbx_description
1 polymer ?
#
loop_
_entity_poly.entity_id
_entity_poly.type
_entity_poly.pdbx_seq_one_letter_code
_entity_poly.pdbx_strand_id
1 'polypeptide(L)'
;MSLKIGDIVARKSYGSDILFKVVDIKYEKGNKIVILKGICYRLEADAPETDLVVQSDTCVREYNARVNRSVKEKIRSLNESLMRDKSKKNSFVTSLKRIMRTFQSLVRCFILMGTVITLILVWRSTGS
;
A
#
# COMPACT_ATOMS: atom_id res chain seq x y z
N MET A 1 38.96 -17.74 4.49
CA MET A 1 38.03 -17.30 5.55
C MET A 1 37.03 -18.42 5.75
N SER A 2 36.81 -18.88 6.98
CA SER A 2 35.78 -19.89 7.25
C SER A 2 34.43 -19.23 7.43
N LEU A 3 33.42 -19.68 6.69
CA LEU A 3 32.04 -19.27 6.89
C LEU A 3 31.55 -19.71 8.28
N LYS A 4 30.90 -18.80 9.01
CA LYS A 4 30.34 -19.06 10.34
C LYS A 4 28.83 -18.86 10.37
N ILE A 5 28.20 -19.49 11.35
CA ILE A 5 26.78 -19.26 11.65
C ILE A 5 26.61 -17.81 12.09
N GLY A 6 25.64 -17.12 11.49
CA GLY A 6 25.36 -15.71 11.73
C GLY A 6 25.86 -14.76 10.65
N ASP A 7 26.76 -15.19 9.76
CA ASP A 7 27.26 -14.36 8.67
C ASP A 7 26.15 -14.01 7.68
N ILE A 8 26.24 -12.80 7.10
CA ILE A 8 25.37 -12.37 6.01
C ILE A 8 26.04 -12.72 4.68
N VAL A 9 25.32 -13.45 3.85
CA VAL A 9 25.80 -13.94 2.56
C VAL A 9 24.81 -13.63 1.45
N ALA A 10 25.31 -13.56 0.23
CA ALA A 10 24.51 -13.55 -0.98
C ALA A 10 24.84 -14.77 -1.85
N ARG A 11 23.87 -15.28 -2.59
CA ARG A 11 24.07 -16.42 -3.50
C ARG A 11 24.51 -15.93 -4.86
N LYS A 12 25.65 -16.42 -5.34
CA LYS A 12 26.21 -16.04 -6.64
C LYS A 12 25.36 -16.58 -7.78
N SER A 13 24.84 -17.80 -7.67
CA SER A 13 24.02 -18.47 -8.70
C SER A 13 22.71 -17.73 -9.02
N TYR A 14 22.24 -16.87 -8.11
CA TYR A 14 21.03 -16.05 -8.29
C TYR A 14 21.34 -14.56 -8.47
N GLY A 15 22.60 -14.22 -8.77
CA GLY A 15 22.99 -12.84 -9.04
C GLY A 15 23.15 -11.96 -7.79
N SER A 16 23.22 -12.54 -6.60
CA SER A 16 23.40 -11.81 -5.33
C SER A 16 22.31 -10.74 -5.08
N ASP A 17 21.08 -11.07 -5.47
CA ASP A 17 19.90 -10.22 -5.38
C ASP A 17 19.33 -10.15 -3.95
N ILE A 18 19.38 -11.26 -3.23
CA ILE A 18 18.81 -11.42 -1.89
C ILE A 18 19.92 -11.69 -0.87
N LEU A 19 19.83 -11.01 0.26
CA LEU A 19 20.69 -11.24 1.42
C LEU A 19 20.09 -12.34 2.32
N PHE A 20 20.95 -13.30 2.66
CA PHE A 20 20.65 -14.41 3.55
C PHE A 20 21.54 -14.36 4.78
N LYS A 21 21.04 -14.94 5.88
CA LYS A 21 21.81 -15.22 7.09
C LYS A 21 22.11 -16.71 7.14
N VAL A 22 23.35 -17.06 7.48
CA VAL A 22 23.73 -18.46 7.73
C VAL A 22 23.13 -18.91 9.06
N VAL A 23 22.34 -19.99 9.01
CA VAL A 23 21.63 -20.53 10.18
C VAL A 23 22.24 -21.84 10.63
N ASP A 24 22.66 -22.69 9.68
CA ASP A 24 23.26 -23.98 9.96
C ASP A 24 24.28 -24.35 8.89
N ILE A 25 25.24 -25.21 9.24
CA ILE A 25 26.28 -25.70 8.35
C ILE A 25 26.40 -27.21 8.55
N LYS A 26 26.01 -27.95 7.51
CA LYS A 26 26.03 -29.42 7.49
C LYS A 26 27.16 -29.93 6.61
N TYR A 27 27.73 -31.05 7.00
CA TYR A 27 28.72 -31.77 6.20
C TYR A 27 28.08 -33.07 5.70
N GLU A 28 27.77 -33.12 4.41
CA GLU A 28 27.20 -34.30 3.77
C GLU A 28 28.12 -34.81 2.66
N LYS A 29 28.50 -36.09 2.72
CA LYS A 29 29.32 -36.76 1.70
C LYS A 29 30.61 -36.01 1.32
N GLY A 30 31.24 -35.33 2.29
CA GLY A 30 32.44 -34.54 2.08
C GLY A 30 32.21 -33.12 1.56
N ASN A 31 30.96 -32.73 1.27
CA ASN A 31 30.59 -31.38 0.86
C ASN A 31 29.96 -30.60 2.02
N LYS A 32 30.36 -29.34 2.15
CA LYS A 32 29.79 -28.41 3.14
C LYS A 32 28.55 -27.75 2.55
N ILE A 33 27.38 -28.17 3.01
CA ILE A 33 26.08 -27.61 2.65
C ILE A 33 25.67 -26.63 3.76
N VAL A 34 25.34 -25.41 3.37
CA VAL A 34 25.00 -24.32 4.28
C VAL A 34 23.51 -24.06 4.19
N ILE A 35 22.83 -24.02 5.33
CA ILE A 35 21.42 -23.66 5.43
C ILE A 35 21.31 -22.16 5.70
N LEU A 36 20.51 -21.51 4.87
CA LEU A 36 20.36 -20.07 4.77
C LEU A 36 18.91 -19.68 5.06
N LYS A 37 18.73 -18.59 5.79
CA LYS A 37 17.44 -17.89 5.92
C LYS A 37 17.50 -16.52 5.29
N GLY A 38 16.50 -16.19 4.47
CA GLY A 38 16.33 -14.84 3.95
C GLY A 38 16.17 -13.84 5.11
N ILE A 39 16.83 -12.69 5.02
CA ILE A 39 16.74 -11.66 6.07
C ILE A 39 15.41 -10.91 5.95
N CYS A 40 15.05 -10.52 4.74
CA CYS A 40 13.83 -9.74 4.45
C CYS A 40 12.67 -10.62 3.92
N TYR A 41 12.97 -11.85 3.51
CA TYR A 41 12.02 -12.76 2.91
C TYR A 41 11.95 -14.04 3.73
N ARG A 42 10.74 -14.60 3.89
CA ARG A 42 10.51 -15.90 4.55
C ARG A 42 10.91 -17.05 3.61
N LEU A 43 12.18 -17.06 3.21
CA LEU A 43 12.78 -18.05 2.34
C LEU A 43 13.83 -18.84 3.12
N GLU A 44 13.82 -20.15 2.94
CA GLU A 44 14.87 -21.05 3.41
C GLU A 44 15.52 -21.67 2.17
N ALA A 45 16.86 -21.74 2.17
CA ALA A 45 17.62 -22.29 1.07
C ALA A 45 18.84 -23.01 1.58
N ASP A 46 19.23 -24.08 0.90
CA ASP A 46 20.52 -24.73 1.06
C ASP A 46 21.44 -24.38 -0.12
N ALA A 47 22.73 -24.23 0.15
CA ALA A 47 23.73 -23.94 -0.88
C ALA A 47 25.11 -24.44 -0.46
N PRO A 48 25.96 -24.85 -1.42
CA PRO A 48 27.36 -25.13 -1.12
C PRO A 48 28.11 -23.84 -0.76
N GLU A 49 29.14 -23.94 0.08
CA GLU A 49 29.96 -22.78 0.48
C GLU A 49 30.57 -22.03 -0.73
N THR A 50 30.80 -22.71 -1.85
CA THR A 50 31.33 -22.13 -3.09
C THR A 50 30.36 -21.20 -3.82
N ASP A 51 29.05 -21.34 -3.59
CA ASP A 51 28.02 -20.46 -4.14
C ASP A 51 27.81 -19.20 -3.29
N LEU A 52 28.40 -19.14 -2.10
CA LEU A 52 28.16 -18.09 -1.12
C LEU A 52 29.24 -17.03 -1.13
N VAL A 53 28.79 -15.77 -1.16
CA VAL A 53 29.64 -14.59 -1.03
C VAL A 53 29.29 -13.89 0.26
N VAL A 54 30.25 -13.86 1.20
CA VAL A 54 30.12 -13.11 2.45
C VAL A 54 30.06 -11.62 2.13
N GLN A 55 29.03 -10.96 2.65
CA GLN A 55 28.83 -9.53 2.49
C GLN A 55 29.38 -8.79 3.71
N SER A 56 30.10 -7.71 3.47
CA SER A 56 30.55 -6.82 4.54
C SER A 56 29.38 -5.98 5.05
N ASP A 57 29.45 -5.55 6.31
CA ASP A 57 28.45 -4.68 6.93
C ASP A 57 28.20 -3.41 6.10
N THR A 58 29.24 -2.85 5.47
CA THR A 58 29.12 -1.70 4.59
C THR A 58 28.23 -2.00 3.38
N CYS A 59 28.46 -3.14 2.70
CA CYS A 59 27.66 -3.57 1.56
C CYS A 59 26.19 -3.82 1.95
N VAL A 60 25.98 -4.49 3.09
CA VAL A 60 24.64 -4.74 3.63
C VAL A 60 23.90 -3.43 3.92
N ARG A 61 24.57 -2.45 4.53
CA ARG A 61 24.00 -1.11 4.77
C ARG A 61 23.64 -0.40 3.47
N GLU A 62 24.51 -0.43 2.47
CA GLU A 62 24.24 0.18 1.16
C GLU A 62 23.07 -0.48 0.44
N TYR A 63 23.01 -1.81 0.45
CA TYR A 63 21.88 -2.56 -0.09
C TYR A 63 20.56 -2.14 0.58
N ASN A 64 20.52 -2.14 1.91
CA ASN A 64 19.34 -1.73 2.67
C ASN A 64 18.98 -0.26 2.40
N ALA A 65 19.96 0.64 2.27
CA ALA A 65 19.72 2.03 1.94
C ALA A 65 19.09 2.22 0.56
N ARG A 66 19.56 1.49 -0.46
CA ARG A 66 18.98 1.50 -1.81
C ARG A 66 17.53 1.00 -1.80
N VAL A 67 17.30 -0.17 -1.20
CA VAL A 67 15.95 -0.75 -1.11
C VAL A 67 15.00 0.19 -0.38
N ASN A 68 15.42 0.74 0.77
CA ASN A 68 14.60 1.67 1.54
C ASN A 68 14.29 2.96 0.78
N ARG A 69 15.22 3.46 -0.05
CA ARG A 69 14.97 4.63 -0.90
C ARG A 69 13.88 4.33 -1.92
N SER A 70 13.99 3.23 -2.67
CA SER A 70 12.99 2.84 -3.67
C SER A 70 11.61 2.58 -3.05
N VAL A 71 11.56 1.95 -1.88
CA VAL A 71 10.31 1.73 -1.14
C VAL A 71 9.67 3.07 -0.74
N LYS A 72 10.45 4.01 -0.20
CA LYS A 72 9.95 5.34 0.18
C LYS A 72 9.39 6.11 -1.01
N GLU A 73 10.10 6.10 -2.14
CA GLU A 73 9.64 6.74 -3.37
C GLU A 73 8.32 6.12 -3.87
N LYS A 74 8.22 4.79 -3.85
CA LYS A 74 7.00 4.10 -4.25
C LYS A 74 5.82 4.45 -3.35
N ILE A 75 6.01 4.40 -2.03
CA ILE A 75 4.99 4.79 -1.04
C ILE A 75 4.53 6.22 -1.27
N ARG A 76 5.45 7.14 -1.52
CA ARG A 76 5.12 8.54 -1.82
C ARG A 76 4.20 8.65 -3.05
N SER A 77 4.59 8.02 -4.16
CA SER A 77 3.79 8.06 -5.39
C SER A 77 2.39 7.44 -5.24
N LEU A 78 2.29 6.36 -4.45
CA LEU A 78 1.02 5.72 -4.14
C LEU A 78 0.14 6.64 -3.30
N ASN A 79 0.69 7.25 -2.24
CA ASN A 79 -0.03 8.19 -1.40
C ASN A 79 -0.54 9.38 -2.22
N GLU A 80 0.29 9.97 -3.07
CA GLU A 80 -0.13 11.07 -3.96
C GLU A 80 -1.29 10.65 -4.88
N SER A 81 -1.26 9.43 -5.41
CA SER A 81 -2.32 8.88 -6.26
C SER A 81 -3.62 8.70 -5.48
N LEU A 82 -3.54 8.10 -4.29
CA LEU A 82 -4.68 7.92 -3.39
C LEU A 82 -5.30 9.27 -2.97
N MET A 83 -4.49 10.30 -2.75
CA MET A 83 -5.00 11.64 -2.42
C MET A 83 -5.73 12.29 -3.60
N ARG A 84 -5.22 12.13 -4.83
CA ARG A 84 -5.92 12.58 -6.05
C ARG A 84 -7.27 11.90 -6.22
N ASP A 85 -7.32 10.58 -6.01
CA ASP A 85 -8.56 9.80 -6.16
C ASP A 85 -9.59 10.18 -5.10
N LYS A 86 -9.16 10.37 -3.84
CA LYS A 86 -10.01 10.89 -2.77
C LYS A 86 -10.56 12.29 -3.09
N SER A 87 -9.72 13.18 -3.63
CA SER A 87 -10.13 14.54 -4.01
C SER A 87 -11.20 14.52 -5.13
N LYS A 88 -11.01 13.70 -6.17
CA LYS A 88 -12.01 13.51 -7.24
C LYS A 88 -13.33 12.96 -6.71
N LYS A 89 -13.27 11.96 -5.81
CA LYS A 89 -14.48 11.41 -5.18
C LYS A 89 -15.20 12.48 -4.35
N ASN A 90 -14.45 13.26 -3.58
CA ASN A 90 -15.00 14.35 -2.80
C ASN A 90 -15.63 15.43 -3.68
N SER A 91 -14.97 15.86 -4.76
CA SER A 91 -15.54 16.87 -5.67
C SER A 91 -16.84 16.38 -6.31
N PHE A 92 -16.88 15.12 -6.76
CA PHE A 92 -18.09 14.49 -7.29
C PHE A 92 -19.25 14.47 -6.26
N VAL A 93 -18.97 14.02 -5.03
CA VAL A 93 -19.96 14.01 -3.96
C VAL A 93 -20.44 15.42 -3.62
N THR A 94 -19.54 16.42 -3.62
CA THR A 94 -19.94 17.82 -3.38
C THR A 94 -20.83 18.37 -4.50
N SER A 95 -20.58 18.01 -5.75
CA SER A 95 -21.43 18.37 -6.89
C SER A 95 -22.82 17.74 -6.79
N LEU A 96 -22.91 16.44 -6.48
CA LEU A 96 -24.19 15.76 -6.26
C LEU A 96 -24.98 16.39 -5.10
N LYS A 97 -24.31 16.70 -3.98
CA LYS A 97 -24.94 17.41 -2.85
C LYS A 97 -25.47 18.80 -3.24
N ARG A 98 -24.85 19.48 -4.20
CA ARG A 98 -25.34 20.78 -4.69
C ARG A 98 -26.64 20.60 -5.50
N ILE A 99 -26.67 19.62 -6.40
CA ILE A 99 -27.85 19.28 -7.21
C ILE A 99 -29.02 18.83 -6.31
N MET A 100 -28.75 17.99 -5.31
CA MET A 100 -29.79 17.55 -4.37
C MET A 100 -30.38 18.71 -3.57
N ARG A 101 -29.57 19.69 -3.17
CA ARG A 101 -30.04 20.89 -2.45
C ARG A 101 -30.96 21.76 -3.32
N THR A 102 -30.63 21.95 -4.61
CA THR A 102 -31.50 22.72 -5.51
C THR A 102 -32.82 22.00 -5.76
N PHE A 103 -32.78 20.68 -5.96
CA PHE A 103 -33.99 19.87 -6.08
C PHE A 103 -34.89 19.97 -4.83
N GLN A 104 -34.32 19.86 -3.64
CA GLN A 104 -35.05 19.97 -2.38
C GLN A 104 -35.69 21.36 -2.19
N SER A 105 -35.04 22.43 -2.68
CA SER A 105 -35.61 23.78 -2.68
C SER A 105 -36.82 23.89 -3.61
N LEU A 106 -36.77 23.29 -4.81
CA LEU A 106 -37.88 23.28 -5.75
C LEU A 106 -39.09 22.53 -5.18
N VAL A 107 -38.85 21.35 -4.59
CA VAL A 107 -39.91 20.57 -3.92
C VAL A 107 -40.58 21.39 -2.81
N ARG A 108 -39.81 22.13 -2.00
CA ARG A 108 -40.37 23.03 -0.99
C ARG A 108 -41.27 24.12 -1.58
N CYS A 109 -40.87 24.76 -2.68
CA CYS A 109 -41.70 25.76 -3.35
C CYS A 109 -43.01 25.16 -3.88
N PHE A 110 -42.96 23.97 -4.48
CA PHE A 110 -44.16 23.29 -4.97
C PHE A 110 -45.17 23.00 -3.85
N ILE A 111 -44.68 22.51 -2.71
CA ILE A 111 -45.53 22.25 -1.54
C ILE A 111 -46.15 23.56 -1.03
N LEU A 112 -45.36 24.64 -0.93
CA LEU A 112 -45.84 25.93 -0.44
C LEU A 112 -46.94 26.51 -1.35
N MET A 113 -46.71 26.48 -2.66
CA MET A 113 -47.70 26.95 -3.65
C MET A 113 -49.00 26.15 -3.56
N GLY A 114 -48.90 24.82 -3.42
CA GLY A 114 -50.06 23.95 -3.20
C GLY A 114 -50.87 24.37 -1.96
N THR A 115 -50.19 24.56 -0.82
CA THR A 115 -50.87 24.97 0.43
C THR A 115 -51.56 26.32 0.33
N VAL A 116 -50.96 27.29 -0.37
CA VAL A 116 -51.55 28.63 -0.57
C VAL A 116 -52.82 28.54 -1.43
N ILE A 117 -52.78 27.77 -2.52
CA ILE A 117 -53.95 27.57 -3.39
C ILE A 117 -55.10 26.91 -2.60
N THR A 118 -54.79 25.90 -1.78
CA THR A 118 -55.79 25.25 -0.92
C THR A 118 -56.42 26.24 0.06
N LEU A 119 -55.62 27.09 0.70
CA LEU A 119 -56.09 28.14 1.61
C LEU A 119 -57.00 29.17 0.92
N ILE A 120 -56.65 29.59 -0.30
CA ILE A 120 -57.46 30.53 -1.09
C ILE A 120 -58.81 29.90 -1.45
N LEU A 121 -58.82 28.62 -1.87
CA LEU A 121 -60.05 27.89 -2.18
C LEU A 121 -60.94 27.75 -0.95
N VAL A 122 -60.36 27.45 0.21
CA VAL A 122 -61.10 27.34 1.49
C VAL A 122 -61.66 28.69 1.92
N TRP A 123 -60.89 29.79 1.82
CA TRP A 123 -61.36 31.14 2.15
C TRP A 123 -62.53 31.56 1.25
N ARG A 124 -62.44 31.26 -0.05
CA ARG A 124 -63.51 31.52 -1.00
C ARG A 124 -64.76 30.65 -0.76
N SER A 125 -64.62 29.48 -0.14
CA SER A 125 -65.73 28.61 0.23
C SER A 125 -66.40 28.98 1.55
N THR A 126 -65.72 29.71 2.44
CA THR A 126 -66.20 30.08 3.78
C THR A 126 -66.62 31.55 3.90
N GLY A 127 -66.28 32.37 2.90
CA GLY A 127 -66.66 33.79 2.81
C GLY A 127 -68.00 34.08 2.11
N SER A 128 -68.95 33.15 2.10
CA SER A 128 -70.36 33.39 1.73
C SER A 128 -71.26 33.07 2.90
#